data_AF-A0A2A3Y7V1-F1
#
_entry.id   AF-A0A2A3Y7V1-F1
#
_cell.length_a   1.000
_cell.length_b   1.000
_cell.length_c   1.000
_cell.angle_alpha   90.00
_cell.angle_beta   90.00
_cell.angle_gamma   90.00
#
_symmetry.space_group_name_H-M   'P 1'
#
loop_
_entity.id
_entity.type
_entity.pdbx_description
1 polymer ?
#
loop_
_entity_poly.entity_id
_entity_poly.type
_entity_poly.pdbx_seq_one_letter_code
_entity_poly.pdbx_strand_id
1 'polypeptide(L)'
;MTDETQRQAIRDAMTRLVEGKPLRSDGKLTIKSLANEAGVKRWLLTHKFTDLQDEFKVRMELTGGEPAVVVKLREQLKERDETITRLRAEIRELTNDRQQLERVINVLSLEQQHGRTDKSKVVGIRRPKDGS
;
A
#
# COMPACT_ATOMS: atom_id res chain seq x y z
N MET A 1 6.21 30.31 -29.59
CA MET A 1 7.16 30.18 -28.46
C MET A 1 8.51 30.65 -28.94
N THR A 2 9.18 31.50 -28.16
CA THR A 2 10.56 31.90 -28.43
C THR A 2 11.52 30.80 -28.01
N ASP A 3 12.75 30.84 -28.49
CA ASP A 3 13.76 29.84 -28.15
C ASP A 3 14.01 29.79 -26.64
N GLU A 4 14.03 30.96 -26.01
CA GLU A 4 14.23 31.08 -24.56
C GLU A 4 13.06 30.47 -23.75
N THR A 5 11.81 30.61 -24.23
CA THR A 5 10.68 29.95 -23.54
C THR A 5 10.79 28.42 -23.62
N GLN A 6 11.29 27.88 -24.72
CA GLN A 6 11.51 26.45 -24.86
C GLN A 6 12.65 25.97 -23.95
N ARG A 7 13.75 26.73 -23.89
CA ARG A 7 14.89 26.43 -22.99
C ARG A 7 14.46 26.43 -21.54
N GLN A 8 13.68 27.42 -21.11
CA GLN A 8 13.15 27.46 -19.75
C GLN A 8 12.22 26.28 -19.46
N ALA A 9 11.29 25.97 -20.37
CA ALA A 9 10.40 24.82 -20.20
C ALA A 9 11.15 23.49 -20.09
N ILE A 10 12.25 23.34 -20.84
CA ILE A 10 13.14 22.17 -20.77
C ILE A 10 13.85 22.12 -19.41
N ARG A 11 14.42 23.23 -18.91
CA ARG A 11 15.08 23.27 -17.59
C ARG A 11 14.10 22.95 -16.46
N ASP A 12 12.92 23.54 -16.47
CA ASP A 12 11.89 23.26 -15.47
C ASP A 12 11.47 21.79 -15.49
N ALA A 13 11.35 21.20 -16.69
CA ALA A 13 11.08 19.79 -16.87
C ALA A 13 12.22 18.89 -16.34
N MET A 14 13.49 19.26 -16.55
CA MET A 14 14.62 18.54 -15.97
C MET A 14 14.55 18.53 -14.46
N THR A 15 14.33 19.69 -13.83
CA THR A 15 14.21 19.80 -12.37
C THR A 15 13.09 18.90 -11.83
N ARG A 16 11.91 18.95 -12.45
CA ARG A 16 10.79 18.07 -12.05
C ARG A 16 11.10 16.59 -12.20
N LEU A 17 11.79 16.18 -13.26
CA LEU A 17 12.16 14.79 -13.49
C LEU A 17 13.17 14.29 -12.45
N VAL A 18 14.20 15.09 -12.18
CA VAL A 18 15.23 14.78 -11.17
C VAL A 18 14.64 14.72 -9.77
N GLU A 19 13.74 15.65 -9.42
CA GLU A 19 13.01 15.64 -8.13
C GLU A 19 11.93 14.55 -8.03
N GLY A 20 11.64 13.85 -9.13
CA GLY A 20 10.59 12.84 -9.19
C GLY A 20 9.18 13.41 -8.98
N LYS A 21 8.91 14.59 -9.56
CA LYS A 21 7.58 15.24 -9.61
C LYS A 21 7.16 15.52 -11.06
N PRO A 22 7.12 14.51 -11.95
CA PRO A 22 6.69 14.71 -13.33
C PRO A 22 5.23 15.15 -13.41
N LEU A 23 4.89 16.00 -14.38
CA LEU A 23 3.53 16.48 -14.63
C LEU A 23 2.94 15.91 -15.92
N ARG A 24 3.78 15.67 -16.94
CA ARG A 24 3.35 15.30 -18.30
C ARG A 24 4.04 14.04 -18.84
N SER A 25 4.93 13.44 -18.05
CA SER A 25 5.73 12.27 -18.44
C SER A 25 5.59 11.13 -17.44
N ASP A 26 6.15 9.98 -17.78
CA ASP A 26 6.21 8.79 -16.94
C ASP A 26 7.28 8.87 -15.84
N GLY A 27 7.92 10.03 -15.65
CA GLY A 27 8.94 10.26 -14.62
C GLY A 27 10.28 9.57 -14.87
N LYS A 28 10.44 8.89 -16.00
CA LYS A 28 11.72 8.25 -16.33
C LYS A 28 12.76 9.31 -16.69
N LEU A 29 14.00 9.07 -16.29
CA LEU A 29 15.13 9.91 -16.69
C LEU A 29 15.58 9.53 -18.11
N THR A 30 14.77 9.87 -19.11
CA THR A 30 15.09 9.66 -20.53
C THR A 30 14.84 10.91 -21.35
N ILE A 31 15.54 11.08 -22.47
CA ILE A 31 15.32 12.22 -23.39
C ILE A 31 13.86 12.28 -23.89
N LYS A 32 13.23 11.12 -24.08
CA LYS A 32 11.81 11.04 -24.48
C LYS A 32 10.90 11.61 -23.39
N SER A 33 11.13 11.21 -22.15
CA SER A 33 10.37 11.69 -21.00
C SER A 33 10.60 13.18 -20.76
N LEU A 34 11.83 13.69 -20.92
CA LEU A 34 12.15 15.12 -20.86
C LEU A 34 11.42 15.93 -21.94
N ALA A 35 11.40 15.45 -23.18
CA ALA A 35 10.68 16.09 -24.27
C ALA A 35 9.18 16.19 -23.97
N ASN A 36 8.58 15.08 -23.51
CA ASN A 36 7.17 15.03 -23.11
C ASN A 36 6.87 15.96 -21.92
N GLU A 37 7.74 15.96 -20.91
CA GLU A 37 7.60 16.77 -19.70
C GLU A 37 7.67 18.28 -20.01
N ALA A 38 8.57 18.68 -20.90
CA ALA A 38 8.74 20.05 -21.38
C ALA A 38 7.69 20.47 -22.43
N GLY A 39 6.94 19.51 -22.99
CA GLY A 39 5.98 19.77 -24.07
C GLY A 39 6.64 20.13 -25.40
N VAL A 40 7.87 19.63 -25.64
CA VAL A 40 8.64 19.88 -26.86
C VAL A 40 8.83 18.60 -27.68
N LYS A 41 9.10 18.73 -28.98
CA LYS A 41 9.43 17.57 -29.82
C LYS A 41 10.82 17.04 -29.46
N ARG A 42 10.99 15.71 -29.36
CA ARG A 42 12.27 15.06 -29.03
C ARG A 42 13.45 15.53 -29.90
N TRP A 43 13.23 15.72 -31.20
CA TRP A 43 14.30 16.12 -32.13
C TRP A 43 14.91 17.48 -31.78
N LEU A 44 14.17 18.36 -31.07
CA LEU A 44 14.70 19.65 -30.61
C LEU A 44 15.83 19.43 -29.61
N LEU A 45 15.71 18.46 -28.70
CA LEU A 45 16.78 18.12 -27.74
C LEU A 45 18.00 17.50 -28.43
N THR A 46 17.82 16.83 -29.56
CA THR A 46 18.95 16.16 -30.26
C THR A 46 19.61 17.00 -31.34
N HIS A 47 18.97 18.09 -31.82
CA HIS A 47 19.51 18.92 -32.92
C HIS A 47 19.60 20.42 -32.62
N LYS A 48 18.79 20.95 -31.69
CA LYS A 48 18.73 22.40 -31.42
C LYS A 48 19.22 22.76 -30.02
N PHE A 49 18.74 22.03 -29.02
CA PHE A 49 19.06 22.20 -27.61
C PHE A 49 19.95 21.06 -27.11
N THR A 50 21.02 20.79 -27.86
CA THR A 50 21.96 19.70 -27.56
C THR A 50 22.71 19.96 -26.25
N ASP A 51 22.96 21.23 -25.94
CA ASP A 51 23.51 21.67 -24.65
C ASP A 51 22.64 21.25 -23.47
N LEU A 52 21.31 21.42 -23.59
CA LEU A 52 20.35 21.00 -22.57
C LEU A 52 20.23 19.47 -22.49
N GLN A 53 20.42 18.76 -23.60
CA GLN A 53 20.50 17.31 -23.59
C GLN A 53 21.71 16.83 -22.78
N ASP A 54 22.87 17.47 -22.97
CA ASP A 54 24.09 17.07 -22.27
C ASP A 54 24.05 17.50 -20.80
N GLU A 55 23.48 18.66 -20.46
CA GLU A 55 23.16 19.04 -19.08
C GLU A 55 22.29 17.98 -18.40
N PHE A 56 21.27 17.48 -19.10
CA PHE A 56 20.40 16.44 -18.56
C PHE A 56 21.15 15.14 -18.30
N LYS A 57 22.03 14.71 -19.20
CA LYS A 57 22.86 13.50 -19.00
C LYS A 57 23.76 13.63 -17.78
N VAL A 58 24.44 14.77 -17.62
CA VAL A 58 25.29 15.03 -16.44
C VAL A 58 24.47 14.96 -15.16
N ARG A 59 23.26 15.53 -15.13
CA ARG A 59 22.37 15.42 -13.97
C ARG A 59 21.93 13.98 -13.69
N MET A 60 21.70 13.18 -14.72
CA MET A 60 21.37 11.76 -14.55
C MET A 60 22.52 10.98 -13.91
N GLU A 61 23.76 11.24 -14.34
CA GLU A 61 24.96 10.63 -13.78
C GLU A 61 25.14 11.02 -12.30
N LEU A 62 24.95 12.31 -11.97
CA LEU A 62 25.02 12.80 -10.59
C LEU A 62 23.92 12.23 -9.68
N THR A 63 22.75 11.92 -10.24
CA THR A 63 21.63 11.33 -9.49
C THR A 63 21.77 9.80 -9.35
N GLY A 64 22.81 9.19 -9.94
CA GLY A 64 23.02 7.74 -9.90
C GLY A 64 22.04 6.94 -10.78
N GLY A 65 21.38 7.59 -11.74
CA GLY A 65 20.49 6.94 -12.70
C GLY A 65 19.13 6.47 -12.17
N GLU A 66 18.86 6.54 -10.88
CA GLU A 66 17.54 6.22 -10.32
C GLU A 66 16.66 7.47 -10.22
N PRO A 67 15.51 7.52 -10.91
CA PRO A 67 14.55 8.60 -10.73
C PRO A 67 14.05 8.61 -9.28
N ALA A 68 13.94 9.79 -8.65
CA ALA A 68 13.41 9.91 -7.29
C ALA A 68 11.98 9.34 -7.15
N VAL A 69 11.24 9.19 -8.25
CA VAL A 69 9.96 8.45 -8.31
C VAL A 69 10.14 6.99 -7.88
N VAL A 70 11.19 6.32 -8.35
CA VAL A 70 11.48 4.92 -8.02
C VAL A 70 11.84 4.77 -6.55
N VAL A 71 12.58 5.72 -5.99
CA VAL A 71 12.90 5.75 -4.56
C VAL A 71 11.63 5.89 -3.72
N LYS A 72 10.77 6.87 -4.05
CA LYS A 72 9.46 7.03 -3.37
C LYS A 72 8.57 5.81 -3.52
N LEU A 73 8.54 5.17 -4.69
CA LEU A 73 7.77 3.95 -4.90
C LEU A 73 8.30 2.80 -4.03
N ARG A 74 9.62 2.66 -3.87
CA ARG A 74 10.20 1.66 -2.96
C ARG A 74 9.83 1.93 -1.50
N GLU A 75 9.85 3.18 -1.07
CA GLU A 75 9.42 3.56 0.29
C GLU A 75 7.94 3.23 0.51
N GLN A 76 7.08 3.57 -0.44
CA GLN A 76 5.65 3.24 -0.39
C GLN A 76 5.39 1.73 -0.39
N LEU A 77 6.14 0.96 -1.18
CA LEU A 77 6.05 -0.50 -1.18
C LEU A 77 6.42 -1.07 0.18
N LYS A 78 7.51 -0.58 0.78
CA LYS A 78 7.94 -0.99 2.12
C LYS A 78 6.86 -0.68 3.18
N GLU A 79 6.29 0.53 3.16
CA GLU A 79 5.23 0.91 4.10
C GLU A 79 3.96 0.05 3.91
N ARG A 80 3.61 -0.26 2.66
CA ARG A 80 2.49 -1.15 2.33
C ARG A 80 2.75 -2.58 2.82
N ASP A 81 3.96 -3.10 2.64
CA ASP A 81 4.34 -4.45 3.10
C ASP A 81 4.34 -4.56 4.63
N GLU A 82 4.82 -3.53 5.33
CA GLU A 82 4.74 -3.43 6.79
C GLU A 82 3.27 -3.41 7.25
N THR A 83 2.42 -2.64 6.57
CA THR A 83 0.98 -2.60 6.85
C THR A 83 0.31 -3.95 6.63
N ILE A 84 0.60 -4.63 5.52
CA ILE A 84 0.07 -5.97 5.23
C ILE A 84 0.50 -6.96 6.30
N THR A 85 1.76 -6.90 6.71
CA THR A 85 2.30 -7.79 7.75
C THR A 85 1.60 -7.57 9.09
N ARG A 86 1.40 -6.31 9.49
CA ARG A 86 0.65 -5.93 10.70
C ARG A 86 -0.81 -6.42 10.64
N LEU A 87 -1.52 -6.14 9.55
CA LEU A 87 -2.92 -6.55 9.39
C LEU A 87 -3.07 -8.07 9.38
N ARG A 88 -2.12 -8.81 8.78
CA ARG A 88 -2.10 -10.28 8.84
C ARG A 88 -1.89 -10.79 10.27
N ALA A 89 -1.07 -10.13 11.08
CA ALA A 89 -0.90 -10.49 12.48
C ALA A 89 -2.20 -10.25 13.27
N GLU A 90 -2.82 -9.09 13.08
CA GLU A 90 -4.08 -8.71 13.74
C GLU A 90 -5.24 -9.67 13.39
N ILE A 91 -5.38 -10.05 12.11
CA ILE A 91 -6.37 -11.05 11.67
C ILE A 91 -6.14 -12.40 12.37
N ARG A 92 -4.88 -12.82 12.53
CA ARG A 92 -4.57 -14.09 13.23
C ARG A 92 -4.94 -14.03 14.70
N GLU A 93 -4.64 -12.93 15.38
CA GLU A 93 -5.01 -12.73 16.79
C GLU A 93 -6.53 -12.75 16.96
N LEU A 94 -7.26 -11.94 16.18
CA LEU A 94 -8.72 -11.91 16.25
C LEU A 94 -9.37 -13.27 15.92
N THR A 95 -8.76 -14.03 15.02
CA THR A 95 -9.23 -15.40 14.71
C THR A 95 -9.02 -16.34 15.89
N ASN A 96 -7.87 -16.25 16.57
CA ASN A 96 -7.59 -17.06 17.76
C ASN A 96 -8.53 -16.71 18.92
N ASP A 97 -8.75 -15.41 19.15
CA ASP A 97 -9.66 -14.93 20.19
C ASP A 97 -11.09 -15.39 19.93
N ARG A 98 -11.55 -15.29 18.67
CA ARG A 98 -12.85 -15.80 18.26
C ARG A 98 -12.97 -17.30 18.56
N GLN A 99 -11.99 -18.11 18.19
CA GLN A 99 -12.01 -19.55 18.46
C GLN A 99 -12.02 -19.84 19.97
N GLN A 100 -11.30 -19.06 20.78
CA GLN A 100 -11.31 -19.21 22.22
C GLN A 100 -12.69 -18.89 22.81
N LEU A 101 -13.34 -17.82 22.37
CA LEU A 101 -14.69 -17.47 22.78
C LEU A 101 -15.72 -18.55 22.35
N GLU A 102 -15.62 -19.06 21.12
CA GLU A 102 -16.45 -20.16 20.63
C GLU A 102 -16.30 -21.41 21.52
N ARG A 103 -15.06 -21.76 21.94
CA ARG A 103 -14.82 -22.87 22.88
C ARG A 103 -15.48 -22.63 24.23
N VAL A 104 -15.34 -21.43 24.81
CA VAL A 104 -15.95 -21.09 26.11
C VAL A 104 -17.48 -21.16 26.03
N ILE A 105 -18.09 -20.64 24.97
CA ILE A 105 -19.53 -20.71 24.74
C ILE A 105 -20.00 -22.17 24.66
N ASN A 106 -19.26 -23.03 23.96
CA ASN A 106 -19.60 -24.45 23.85
C ASN A 106 -19.56 -25.15 25.21
N VAL A 107 -18.52 -24.91 26.02
CA VAL A 107 -18.40 -25.50 27.37
C VAL A 107 -19.56 -25.04 28.26
N LEU A 108 -19.83 -23.74 28.31
CA LEU A 108 -20.94 -23.20 29.11
C LEU A 108 -22.31 -23.74 28.66
N SER A 109 -22.50 -23.91 27.35
CA SER A 109 -23.73 -24.47 26.79
C SER A 109 -23.94 -25.92 27.23
N LEU A 110 -22.87 -26.73 27.23
CA LEU A 110 -22.90 -28.10 27.72
C LEU A 110 -23.19 -28.17 29.23
N GLU A 111 -22.53 -27.33 30.04
CA GLU A 111 -22.77 -27.25 31.49
C GLU A 111 -24.22 -26.88 31.81
N GLN A 112 -24.80 -25.93 31.08
CA GLN A 112 -26.21 -25.57 31.24
C GLN A 112 -27.15 -26.71 30.86
N GLN A 113 -26.86 -27.46 29.79
CA GLN A 113 -27.64 -28.62 29.40
C GLN A 113 -27.60 -29.70 30.48
N HIS A 114 -26.41 -30.05 30.98
CA HIS A 114 -26.24 -31.04 32.05
C HIS A 114 -26.98 -30.62 33.34
N GLY A 115 -26.82 -29.36 33.77
CA GLY A 115 -27.51 -28.84 34.96
C GLY A 115 -29.04 -28.84 34.82
N ARG A 116 -29.58 -28.62 33.62
CA ARG A 116 -31.02 -28.75 33.35
C ARG A 116 -31.48 -30.21 33.40
N THR A 117 -30.70 -31.15 32.85
CA THR A 117 -31.05 -32.58 32.89
C THR A 117 -31.02 -33.16 34.29
N ASP A 118 -30.04 -32.79 35.13
CA ASP A 118 -29.97 -33.26 36.51
C ASP A 118 -31.12 -32.73 37.35
N LYS A 119 -31.44 -31.42 37.23
CA LYS A 119 -32.63 -30.85 37.88
C LYS A 119 -33.93 -31.56 37.46
N SER A 120 -34.07 -31.90 36.18
CA SER A 120 -35.22 -32.66 35.68
C SER A 120 -35.30 -34.08 36.25
N LYS A 121 -34.16 -34.78 36.38
CA LYS A 121 -34.11 -36.12 37.01
C LYS A 121 -34.48 -36.08 38.49
N VAL A 122 -33.99 -35.09 39.23
CA VAL A 122 -34.30 -34.93 40.67
C VAL A 122 -35.79 -34.63 40.89
N VAL A 123 -36.42 -33.83 40.02
CA VAL A 123 -37.87 -33.56 40.10
C VAL A 123 -38.70 -34.80 39.73
N GLY A 124 -38.25 -35.62 38.78
CA GLY A 124 -38.93 -36.86 38.38
C GLY A 124 -38.95 -37.97 39.44
N ILE A 125 -37.96 -38.00 40.35
CA ILE A 125 -37.84 -39.04 41.40
C ILE A 125 -38.68 -38.71 42.65
N ARG A 126 -39.09 -37.44 42.86
CA ARG A 126 -39.79 -37.00 44.09
C ARG A 126 -41.32 -37.09 44.06
N ARG A 127 -41.90 -38.03 43.32
CA ARG A 127 -43.37 -38.22 43.34
C ARG A 127 -43.79 -39.63 43.75
N PRO A 128 -43.66 -40.02 45.03
CA PRO A 128 -44.59 -41.00 45.59
C PRO A 128 -45.96 -40.34 45.74
N LYS A 129 -46.99 -40.99 45.19
CA LYS A 129 -48.39 -40.67 45.48
C LYS A 129 -48.69 -41.13 46.90
N ASP A 130 -48.69 -40.20 47.84
CA ASP A 130 -49.46 -40.36 49.07
C ASP A 130 -50.81 -39.69 48.82
N GLY A 131 -51.86 -40.50 48.77
CA GLY A 131 -53.20 -40.02 48.47
C GLY A 131 -54.26 -41.08 48.72
N SER A 132 -54.68 -41.13 49.99
CA SER A 132 -55.96 -41.61 50.57
C SER A 132 -56.36 -43.08 50.43
#